data_AF-A0A2T5GEW3-F1
#
_entry.id   AF-A0A2T5GEW3-F1
#
_cell.length_a   1.000
_cell.length_b   1.000
_cell.length_c   1.000
_cell.angle_alpha   90.00
_cell.angle_beta   90.00
_cell.angle_gamma   90.00
#
_symmetry.space_group_name_H-M   'P 1'
#
loop_
_entity.id
_entity.type
_entity.pdbx_description
1 polymer ?
#
loop_
_entity_poly.entity_id
_entity_poly.type
_entity_poly.pdbx_seq_one_letter_code
_entity_poly.pdbx_strand_id
1 'polypeptide(L)'
;MPTIPLRLRLHRPTQAKIRRYRELVERTTAFANSLVAAGRPKGLTSRTARAYLAGDLPSAVIHQALRDVAAHRDVQTFRVLWPSFNNQNLR
;
A
#
# COMPACT_ATOMS: atom_id res chain seq x y z
N MET A 1 -32.65 -8.50 26.51
CA MET A 1 -32.15 -9.20 25.31
C MET A 1 -30.91 -9.99 25.70
N PRO A 2 -30.85 -11.30 25.45
CA PRO A 2 -29.65 -12.08 25.71
C PRO A 2 -28.57 -11.77 24.66
N THR A 3 -27.35 -11.50 25.11
CA THR A 3 -26.20 -11.23 24.24
C THR A 3 -25.43 -12.53 24.02
N ILE A 4 -25.39 -13.01 22.78
CA ILE A 4 -24.62 -14.22 22.41
C ILE A 4 -23.22 -13.79 21.96
N PRO A 5 -22.13 -14.23 22.62
CA PRO A 5 -20.78 -13.90 22.19
C PRO A 5 -20.41 -14.68 20.93
N LEU A 6 -20.16 -13.96 19.84
CA LEU A 6 -19.74 -14.55 18.58
C LEU A 6 -18.20 -14.59 18.52
N ARG A 7 -17.61 -15.79 18.64
CA ARG A 7 -16.16 -15.98 18.49
C ARG A 7 -15.78 -16.06 17.01
N LEU A 8 -15.48 -14.91 16.43
CA LEU A 8 -14.93 -14.83 15.07
C LEU A 8 -13.45 -15.24 15.09
N ARG A 9 -13.11 -16.33 14.38
CA ARG A 9 -11.72 -16.68 14.07
C ARG A 9 -11.40 -16.24 12.65
N LEU A 10 -10.41 -15.38 12.50
CA LEU A 10 -9.89 -15.02 11.18
C LEU A 10 -9.17 -16.24 10.58
N HIS A 11 -9.59 -16.65 9.39
CA HIS A 11 -8.94 -17.76 8.70
C HIS A 11 -7.51 -17.39 8.32
N ARG A 12 -6.57 -18.35 8.42
CA ARG A 12 -5.21 -18.18 7.92
C ARG A 12 -5.25 -17.78 6.44
N PRO A 13 -4.40 -16.86 5.98
CA PRO A 13 -4.44 -16.45 4.59
C PRO A 13 -4.03 -17.63 3.70
N THR A 14 -4.71 -17.79 2.57
CA THR A 14 -4.32 -18.77 1.56
C THR A 14 -3.01 -18.34 0.89
N GLN A 15 -2.28 -19.28 0.29
CA GLN A 15 -1.05 -18.95 -0.47
C GLN A 15 -1.30 -17.92 -1.57
N ALA A 16 -2.46 -17.98 -2.25
CA ALA A 16 -2.87 -16.99 -3.23
C ALA A 16 -3.01 -15.58 -2.63
N LYS A 17 -3.59 -15.46 -1.42
CA LYS A 17 -3.71 -14.17 -0.71
C LYS A 17 -2.33 -13.63 -0.32
N ILE A 18 -1.44 -14.51 0.16
CA ILE A 18 -0.06 -14.12 0.52
C ILE A 18 0.67 -13.60 -0.71
N ARG A 19 0.62 -14.34 -1.82
CA ARG A 19 1.25 -13.94 -3.08
C ARG A 19 0.73 -12.60 -3.56
N ARG A 20 -0.59 -12.43 -3.66
CA ARG A 20 -1.20 -11.16 -4.09
C ARG A 20 -0.80 -9.99 -3.21
N TYR A 21 -0.71 -10.20 -1.89
CA TYR A 21 -0.28 -9.14 -0.99
C TYR A 21 1.20 -8.78 -1.16
N ARG A 22 2.08 -9.77 -1.35
CA ARG A 22 3.50 -9.52 -1.67
C ARG A 22 3.65 -8.72 -2.95
N GLU A 23 2.94 -9.11 -4.02
CA GLU A 23 2.92 -8.37 -5.29
C GLU A 23 2.43 -6.92 -5.09
N LEU A 24 1.42 -6.70 -4.24
CA LEU A 24 0.93 -5.36 -3.91
C LEU A 24 1.97 -4.53 -3.15
N VAL A 25 2.70 -5.14 -2.22
CA VAL A 25 3.78 -4.51 -1.44
C VAL A 25 4.93 -4.10 -2.35
N GLU A 26 5.35 -4.99 -3.25
CA GLU A 26 6.41 -4.71 -4.22
C GLU A 26 6.04 -3.51 -5.11
N ARG A 27 4.82 -3.51 -5.67
CA ARG A 27 4.33 -2.41 -6.51
C ARG A 27 4.20 -1.08 -5.74
N THR A 28 3.73 -1.14 -4.50
CA THR A 28 3.58 0.06 -3.65
C THR A 28 4.95 0.66 -3.32
N THR A 29 5.91 -0.20 -3.00
CA THR A 29 7.29 0.21 -2.72
C THR A 29 7.96 0.79 -3.97
N ALA A 30 7.82 0.13 -5.11
CA ALA A 30 8.34 0.61 -6.39
C ALA A 30 7.74 1.98 -6.75
N PHE A 31 6.42 2.15 -6.61
CA PHE A 31 5.75 3.43 -6.85
C PHE A 31 6.28 4.55 -5.94
N ALA A 32 6.45 4.28 -4.64
CA ALA A 32 7.02 5.25 -3.71
C ALA A 32 8.44 5.68 -4.12
N ASN A 33 9.27 4.73 -4.54
CA ASN A 33 10.63 5.02 -5.00
C ASN A 33 10.66 5.79 -6.32
N SER A 34 9.74 5.52 -7.25
CA SER A 34 9.56 6.33 -8.46
C SER A 34 9.21 7.79 -8.13
N LEU A 35 8.35 8.02 -7.14
CA LEU A 35 8.01 9.38 -6.69
C LEU A 35 9.19 10.09 -6.04
N VAL A 36 10.00 9.37 -5.25
CA VAL A 36 11.23 9.93 -4.65
C VAL A 36 12.25 10.29 -5.73
N ALA A 37 12.48 9.40 -6.69
CA ALA A 37 13.37 9.62 -7.83
C ALA A 37 12.92 10.82 -8.69
N ALA A 38 11.62 11.03 -8.83
CA ALA A 38 11.03 12.17 -9.52
C ALA A 38 11.03 13.48 -8.71
N GLY A 39 11.63 13.51 -7.52
CA GLY A 39 11.73 14.74 -6.71
C GLY A 39 10.46 15.10 -5.93
N ARG A 40 9.58 14.12 -5.66
CA ARG A 40 8.34 14.29 -4.86
C ARG A 40 7.39 15.36 -5.43
N PRO A 41 6.88 15.15 -6.65
CA PRO A 41 5.91 16.06 -7.27
C PRO A 41 4.70 16.32 -6.34
N LYS A 42 4.31 17.59 -6.23
CA LYS A 42 3.18 18.04 -5.40
C LYS A 42 1.89 18.08 -6.21
N GLY A 43 0.75 18.04 -5.51
CA GLY A 43 -0.57 18.17 -6.14
C GLY A 43 -1.02 16.95 -6.96
N LEU A 44 -0.36 15.81 -6.79
CA LEU A 44 -0.76 14.59 -7.46
C LEU A 44 -2.08 14.03 -6.91
N THR A 45 -2.88 13.50 -7.82
CA THR A 45 -4.08 12.71 -7.53
C THR A 45 -3.83 11.26 -7.93
N SER A 46 -4.72 10.34 -7.55
CA SER A 46 -4.60 8.94 -7.98
C SER A 46 -4.61 8.77 -9.50
N ARG A 47 -5.21 9.69 -10.25
CA ARG A 47 -5.21 9.68 -11.71
C ARG A 47 -3.90 10.17 -12.30
N THR A 48 -3.37 11.28 -11.81
CA THR A 48 -2.14 11.91 -12.35
C THR A 48 -0.88 11.18 -11.91
N ALA A 49 -0.91 10.54 -10.73
CA ALA A 49 0.22 9.75 -10.24
C ALA A 49 0.47 8.45 -11.01
N ARG A 50 -0.46 8.03 -11.88
CA ARG A 50 -0.30 6.82 -12.72
C ARG A 50 0.92 6.88 -13.64
N ALA A 51 1.40 8.08 -13.99
CA ALA A 51 2.62 8.23 -14.78
C ALA A 51 3.88 7.69 -14.09
N TYR A 52 3.87 7.53 -12.77
CA TYR A 52 5.00 7.02 -11.97
C TYR A 52 4.85 5.55 -11.59
N LEU A 53 3.81 4.88 -12.11
CA LEU A 53 3.40 3.53 -11.73
C LEU A 53 3.75 2.51 -12.82
N ALA A 54 4.48 1.45 -12.42
CA ALA A 54 4.66 0.27 -13.24
C ALA A 54 3.48 -0.70 -13.00
N GLY A 55 2.32 -0.39 -13.58
CA GLY A 55 1.10 -1.19 -13.50
C GLY A 55 -0.03 -0.55 -12.69
N ASP A 56 -0.99 -1.36 -12.23
CA ASP A 56 -2.16 -0.87 -11.51
C ASP A 56 -2.05 -1.08 -10.00
N LEU A 57 -2.53 -0.08 -9.26
CA LEU A 57 -2.71 -0.09 -7.81
C LEU A 57 -4.08 0.49 -7.46
N PRO A 58 -4.75 -0.03 -6.40
CA PRO A 58 -5.99 0.57 -5.91
C PRO A 58 -5.78 2.04 -5.54
N SER A 59 -6.75 2.91 -5.85
CA SER A 59 -6.65 4.35 -5.57
C SER A 59 -6.35 4.67 -4.11
N ALA A 60 -6.87 3.87 -3.16
CA ALA A 60 -6.58 4.02 -1.73
C ALA A 60 -5.08 3.83 -1.42
N VAL A 61 -4.44 2.85 -2.05
CA VAL A 61 -3.00 2.56 -1.88
C VAL A 61 -2.17 3.67 -2.53
N ILE A 62 -2.58 4.17 -3.69
CA ILE A 62 -1.92 5.30 -4.36
C ILE A 62 -1.96 6.54 -3.45
N HIS A 63 -3.14 6.87 -2.93
CA HIS A 63 -3.31 8.04 -2.06
C HIS A 63 -2.48 7.94 -0.78
N GLN A 64 -2.44 6.76 -0.16
CA GLN A 64 -1.57 6.50 0.97
C GLN A 64 -0.10 6.72 0.61
N ALA A 65 0.40 6.11 -0.47
CA ALA A 65 1.80 6.25 -0.86
C ALA A 65 2.18 7.70 -1.18
N LEU A 66 1.30 8.47 -1.82
CA LEU A 66 1.50 9.92 -2.03
C LEU A 66 1.69 10.66 -0.70
N ARG A 67 0.81 10.39 0.28
CA ARG A 67 0.88 11.00 1.62
C ARG A 67 2.14 10.59 2.37
N ASP A 68 2.51 9.31 2.33
CA ASP A 68 3.66 8.77 3.04
C ASP A 68 4.97 9.32 2.45
N VAL A 69 5.10 9.37 1.12
CA VAL A 69 6.26 9.99 0.44
C VAL A 69 6.37 11.49 0.75
N ALA A 70 5.23 12.20 0.81
CA ALA A 70 5.21 13.62 1.16
C ALA A 70 5.62 13.89 2.63
N ALA A 71 5.28 12.97 3.54
CA ALA A 71 5.65 13.04 4.95
C ALA A 71 7.14 12.75 5.18
N HIS A 72 7.72 11.79 4.44
CA HIS A 72 9.11 11.35 4.59
C HIS A 72 10.06 12.09 3.63
N ARG A 73 10.33 13.36 3.93
CA ARG A 73 11.14 14.25 3.07
C ARG A 73 12.60 13.83 2.92
N ASP A 74 13.19 13.28 3.97
CA ASP A 74 14.63 12.92 4.00
C ASP A 74 14.92 11.50 3.51
N VAL A 75 13.87 10.70 3.23
CA VAL A 75 14.02 9.30 2.81
C VAL A 75 14.43 9.21 1.36
N GLN A 76 15.66 8.78 1.08
CA GLN A 76 16.13 8.60 -0.30
C GLN A 76 15.54 7.36 -0.98
N THR A 77 15.18 6.34 -0.22
CA THR A 77 14.57 5.11 -0.74
C THR A 77 13.75 4.42 0.34
N PHE A 78 12.60 3.90 -0.05
CA PHE A 78 11.77 3.02 0.78
C PHE A 78 12.23 1.58 0.57
N ARG A 79 12.72 0.94 1.63
CA ARG A 79 13.02 -0.50 1.62
C ARG A 79 11.76 -1.33 1.42
N VAL A 80 10.70 -0.98 2.15
CA VAL A 80 9.35 -1.55 2.05
C VAL A 80 8.35 -0.47 2.41
N LEU A 81 7.36 -0.26 1.55
CA LEU A 81 6.17 0.51 1.89
C LEU A 81 4.95 -0.42 1.85
N TRP A 82 4.39 -0.69 3.03
CA TRP A 82 3.24 -1.57 3.15
C TRP A 82 1.98 -0.85 2.67
N PRO A 83 1.17 -1.47 1.79
CA PRO A 83 -0.12 -0.93 1.40
C PRO A 83 -1.08 -1.02 2.60
N SER A 84 -1.86 0.02 2.81
CA SER A 84 -2.97 0.15 3.78
C SER A 84 -4.20 -0.66 3.33
N PHE A 85 -3.95 -1.81 2.75
CA PHE A 85 -4.95 -2.82 2.46
C PHE A 85 -4.93 -3.83 3.60
N ASN A 86 -6.12 -4.26 4.06
CA ASN A 86 -6.30 -5.09 5.25
C ASN A 86 -5.25 -6.23 5.34
N ASN A 87 -4.26 -6.02 6.23
CA ASN A 87 -3.12 -6.90 6.46
C ASN A 87 -3.30 -7.80 7.68
N GLN A 88 -4.52 -7.87 8.26
CA GLN A 88 -4.79 -8.45 9.58
C GLN A 88 -4.29 -9.89 9.76
N ASN A 89 -3.96 -10.61 8.68
CA ASN A 89 -3.47 -11.99 8.71
C ASN A 89 -2.09 -12.21 8.07
N LEU A 90 -1.34 -11.15 7.73
CA LEU A 90 -0.05 -11.25 7.01
C LEU A 90 1.18 -10.89 7.84
N ARG A 91 0.99 -10.62 9.13
CA ARG A 91 2.07 -10.53 10.11
C ARG A 91 2.45 -11.92 10.62
#